data_AF-A0AAN4WSF6-F1
#
_entry.id   AF-A0AAN4WSF6-F1
#
_cell.length_a   1.000
_cell.length_b   1.000
_cell.length_c   1.000
_cell.angle_alpha   90.00
_cell.angle_beta   90.00
_cell.angle_gamma   90.00
#
_symmetry.space_group_name_H-M   'P 1'
#
loop_
_entity.id
_entity.type
_entity.pdbx_description
1 polymer ?
#
loop_
_entity_poly.entity_id
_entity_poly.type
_entity_poly.pdbx_seq_one_letter_code
_entity_poly.pdbx_strand_id
1 'polypeptide(L)'
;MIVTPLIEIPEFRDIISECKNLFHEKKITISKENRVESSLALPSSWRYSRGDYFYPLPYRNEIMGYQPAKIIKRQYQSTDEASNKGIHSSGFLEGKHIVTRHPIELDTVIDISLFEYNINEILHLNLRGFRRNSRQKEDSLKSIGKTFTRDDKIINVNYARDGNFLVNLLRKDEKQNIFEEYIYTKEWDTNDIYKYIHDEQNQLLEVRAPGKSGNFDVVIWKRDK
;
A
#
# COMPACT_ATOMS: atom_id res chain seq x y z
N MET A 1 -7.95 -14.06 24.51
CA MET A 1 -8.25 -14.91 23.34
C MET A 1 -6.96 -14.97 22.54
N ILE A 2 -6.31 -16.13 22.42
CA ILE A 2 -5.08 -16.24 21.63
C ILE A 2 -5.53 -16.36 20.18
N VAL A 3 -5.30 -15.30 19.40
CA VAL A 3 -5.49 -15.35 17.95
C VAL A 3 -4.23 -15.95 17.37
N THR A 4 -4.35 -17.07 16.65
CA THR A 4 -3.25 -17.67 15.89
C THR A 4 -2.57 -16.60 15.03
N PRO A 5 -1.26 -16.36 15.19
CA PRO A 5 -0.52 -15.43 14.34
C PRO A 5 -0.73 -15.77 12.86
N LEU A 6 -0.90 -14.76 12.00
CA LEU A 6 -1.19 -15.00 10.58
C LEU A 6 -0.11 -15.88 9.92
N ILE A 7 1.15 -15.76 10.36
CA ILE A 7 2.26 -16.56 9.86
C ILE A 7 2.14 -18.07 10.14
N GLU A 8 1.37 -18.48 11.15
CA GLU A 8 1.22 -19.91 11.47
C GLU A 8 0.22 -20.60 10.52
N ILE A 9 -0.68 -19.83 9.91
CA ILE A 9 -1.66 -20.32 8.94
C ILE A 9 -0.94 -20.64 7.61
N PRO A 10 -1.03 -21.87 7.08
CA PRO A 10 -0.32 -22.27 5.86
C PRO A 10 -0.56 -21.36 4.66
N GLU A 11 -1.80 -20.92 4.45
CA GLU A 11 -2.19 -20.04 3.34
C GLU A 11 -1.32 -18.77 3.28
N PHE A 12 -1.10 -18.09 4.42
CA PHE A 12 -0.28 -16.87 4.42
C PHE A 12 1.21 -17.17 4.21
N ARG A 13 1.72 -18.30 4.67
CA ARG A 13 3.11 -18.73 4.39
C ARG A 13 3.32 -18.97 2.90
N ASP A 14 2.35 -19.60 2.25
CA ASP A 14 2.41 -19.86 0.81
C ASP A 14 2.41 -18.55 0.02
N ILE A 15 1.55 -17.60 0.38
CA ILE A 15 1.50 -16.27 -0.28
C ILE A 15 2.79 -15.48 -0.04
N ILE A 16 3.36 -15.52 1.17
CA ILE A 16 4.66 -14.88 1.46
C ILE A 16 5.76 -15.50 0.60
N SER A 17 5.80 -16.83 0.50
CA SER A 17 6.76 -17.55 -0.33
C SER A 17 6.61 -17.20 -1.82
N GLU A 18 5.37 -17.08 -2.29
CA GLU A 18 5.07 -16.62 -3.65
C GLU A 18 5.58 -15.18 -3.87
N CYS A 19 5.27 -14.25 -2.96
CA CYS A 19 5.77 -12.87 -3.03
C CYS A 19 7.30 -12.80 -3.02
N LYS A 20 7.96 -13.64 -2.23
CA LYS A 20 9.43 -13.76 -2.22
C LYS A 20 9.96 -14.21 -3.58
N ASN A 21 9.38 -15.24 -4.18
CA ASN A 21 9.80 -15.73 -5.50
C ASN A 21 9.60 -14.65 -6.57
N LEU A 22 8.43 -14.02 -6.59
CA LEU A 22 8.13 -12.91 -7.50
C LEU A 22 9.07 -11.71 -7.29
N PHE A 23 9.42 -11.38 -6.04
CA PHE A 23 10.39 -10.33 -5.75
C PHE A 23 11.75 -10.63 -6.39
N HIS A 24 12.25 -11.87 -6.25
CA HIS A 24 13.52 -12.27 -6.86
C HIS A 24 13.47 -12.22 -8.39
N GLU A 25 12.39 -12.70 -9.00
CA GLU A 25 12.18 -12.66 -10.44
C GLU A 25 12.13 -11.20 -10.96
N LYS A 26 11.22 -10.38 -10.43
CA LYS A 26 11.04 -8.98 -10.85
C LYS A 26 12.29 -8.14 -10.59
N LYS A 27 13.05 -8.42 -9.52
CA LYS A 27 14.33 -7.72 -9.24
C LYS A 27 15.33 -7.89 -10.37
N ILE A 28 15.44 -9.08 -10.97
CA ILE A 28 16.37 -9.35 -12.09
C ILE A 28 15.94 -8.59 -13.36
N THR A 29 14.63 -8.52 -13.61
CA THR A 29 14.09 -7.80 -14.77
C THR A 29 14.25 -6.29 -14.61
N ILE A 30 13.89 -5.74 -13.44
CA ILE A 30 13.95 -4.30 -13.16
C ILE A 30 15.38 -3.76 -13.23
N SER A 31 16.39 -4.50 -12.75
CA SER A 31 17.78 -4.01 -12.82
C SER A 31 18.30 -3.87 -14.25
N LYS A 32 17.64 -4.49 -15.24
CA LYS A 32 18.04 -4.47 -16.66
C LYS A 32 17.23 -3.46 -17.48
N GLU A 33 16.16 -2.91 -16.93
CA GLU A 33 15.22 -2.03 -17.62
C GLU A 33 15.21 -0.64 -16.94
N ASN A 34 15.14 0.44 -17.72
CA ASN A 34 14.86 1.78 -17.17
C ASN A 34 13.36 1.90 -16.84
N ARG A 35 12.91 1.08 -15.90
CA ARG A 35 11.49 0.80 -15.62
C ARG A 35 10.79 1.99 -15.00
N VAL A 36 11.48 2.81 -14.21
CA VAL A 36 10.89 3.95 -13.49
C VAL A 36 10.47 5.03 -14.45
N GLU A 37 11.39 5.52 -15.29
CA GLU A 37 11.10 6.58 -16.27
C GLU A 37 10.08 6.13 -17.31
N SER A 38 10.21 4.89 -17.81
CA SER A 38 9.24 4.35 -18.78
C SER A 38 7.84 4.27 -18.18
N SER A 39 7.70 3.85 -16.93
CA SER A 39 6.40 3.78 -16.26
C SER A 39 5.78 5.14 -16.00
N LEU A 40 6.60 6.18 -15.72
CA LEU A 40 6.11 7.55 -15.56
C LEU A 40 5.64 8.18 -16.89
N ALA A 41 6.00 7.62 -18.04
CA ALA A 41 5.54 8.09 -19.34
C ALA A 41 4.21 7.44 -19.79
N LEU A 42 3.78 6.34 -19.17
CA LEU A 42 2.58 5.59 -19.57
C LEU A 42 1.23 6.27 -19.27
N PRO A 43 1.03 6.97 -18.13
CA PRO A 43 -0.27 7.53 -17.79
C PRO A 43 -0.79 8.53 -18.81
N SER A 44 -2.09 8.44 -19.13
CA SER A 44 -2.79 9.43 -19.94
C SER A 44 -3.33 10.60 -19.12
N SER A 45 -3.40 10.47 -17.80
CA SER A 45 -3.81 11.54 -16.88
C SER A 45 -3.17 11.39 -15.50
N TRP A 46 -3.08 12.51 -14.77
CA TRP A 46 -2.50 12.58 -13.43
C TRP A 46 -3.48 13.19 -12.43
N ARG A 47 -3.48 12.66 -11.21
CA ARG A 47 -4.15 13.22 -10.04
C ARG A 47 -3.14 13.41 -8.92
N TYR A 48 -3.34 14.43 -8.11
CA TYR A 48 -2.39 14.81 -7.07
C TYR A 48 -3.02 14.69 -5.69
N SER A 49 -2.22 14.28 -4.71
CA SER A 49 -2.66 14.17 -3.32
C SER A 49 -1.56 14.50 -2.33
N ARG A 50 -1.98 14.97 -1.15
CA ARG A 50 -1.17 14.84 0.07
C ARG A 50 -1.39 13.41 0.57
N GLY A 51 -0.33 12.67 0.89
CA GLY A 51 -0.40 11.24 1.21
C GLY A 51 -0.74 10.33 0.01
N ASP A 52 -0.59 9.02 0.22
CA ASP A 52 -0.81 7.97 -0.79
C ASP A 52 -2.29 7.60 -0.92
N TYR A 53 -3.08 8.56 -1.45
CA TYR A 53 -4.54 8.50 -1.46
C TYR A 53 -5.11 7.29 -2.23
N PHE A 54 -4.42 6.84 -3.27
CA PHE A 54 -4.88 5.80 -4.19
C PHE A 54 -4.26 4.44 -3.90
N TYR A 55 -3.64 4.25 -2.73
CA TYR A 55 -3.15 2.95 -2.31
C TYR A 55 -4.31 1.93 -2.26
N PRO A 56 -4.13 0.69 -2.76
CA PRO A 56 -5.24 -0.23 -2.99
C PRO A 56 -5.85 -0.83 -1.73
N LEU A 57 -5.17 -0.74 -0.58
CA LEU A 57 -5.65 -1.31 0.67
C LEU A 57 -6.64 -0.33 1.33
N PRO A 58 -7.88 -0.76 1.66
CA PRO A 58 -8.89 0.15 2.20
C PRO A 58 -8.51 0.77 3.54
N TYR A 59 -9.11 1.92 3.82
CA TYR A 59 -9.03 2.67 5.08
C TYR A 59 -7.61 3.09 5.52
N ARG A 60 -6.61 3.02 4.63
CA ARG A 60 -5.25 3.45 4.95
C ARG A 60 -5.16 4.94 5.29
N ASN A 61 -5.95 5.77 4.62
CA ASN A 61 -6.00 7.20 4.89
C ASN A 61 -6.50 7.49 6.31
N GLU A 62 -7.45 6.70 6.80
CA GLU A 62 -8.05 6.81 8.12
C GLU A 62 -7.11 6.30 9.21
N ILE A 63 -6.36 5.23 8.96
CA ILE A 63 -5.43 4.67 9.96
C ILE A 63 -4.02 5.30 9.96
N MET A 64 -3.66 6.14 8.97
CA MET A 64 -2.33 6.75 8.83
C MET A 64 -2.06 7.96 9.76
N GLY A 65 -2.76 8.09 10.89
CA GLY A 65 -2.50 9.10 11.91
C GLY A 65 -2.94 10.53 11.51
N TYR A 66 -2.20 11.55 11.98
CA TYR A 66 -2.67 12.95 12.04
C TYR A 66 -2.93 13.65 10.70
N GLN A 67 -2.51 13.10 9.56
CA GLN A 67 -2.70 13.73 8.25
C GLN A 67 -3.24 12.72 7.23
N PRO A 68 -4.57 12.51 7.17
CA PRO A 68 -5.17 11.63 6.18
C PRO A 68 -4.84 12.12 4.78
N ALA A 69 -4.70 11.18 3.85
CA ALA A 69 -4.43 11.56 2.47
C ALA A 69 -5.60 12.38 1.90
N LYS A 70 -5.30 13.36 1.06
CA LYS A 70 -6.29 14.27 0.49
C LYS A 70 -5.97 14.61 -0.95
N ILE A 71 -6.94 14.39 -1.84
CA ILE A 71 -6.87 14.86 -3.22
C ILE A 71 -6.79 16.39 -3.24
N ILE A 72 -5.90 16.92 -4.07
CA ILE A 72 -5.79 18.35 -4.33
C ILE A 72 -6.23 18.67 -5.75
N LYS A 73 -6.95 19.80 -5.91
CA LYS A 73 -7.43 20.28 -7.22
C LYS A 73 -6.32 20.95 -8.06
N ARG A 74 -5.20 21.28 -7.42
CA ARG A 74 -4.06 21.94 -8.06
C ARG A 74 -3.45 21.02 -9.11
N GLN A 75 -3.19 21.59 -10.28
CA GLN A 75 -2.39 20.97 -11.34
C GLN A 75 -0.92 21.39 -11.21
N TYR A 76 -0.02 20.55 -11.72
CA TYR A 76 1.41 20.80 -11.80
C TYR A 76 1.86 20.66 -13.24
N GLN A 77 2.92 21.37 -13.62
CA GLN A 77 3.53 21.30 -14.95
C GLN A 77 4.14 19.92 -15.21
N SER A 78 4.60 19.25 -14.16
CA SER A 78 5.15 17.89 -14.23
C SER A 78 5.01 17.16 -12.90
N THR A 79 5.18 15.84 -12.92
CA THR A 79 5.25 15.04 -11.69
C THR A 79 6.51 15.37 -10.87
N ASP A 80 7.58 15.85 -11.51
CA ASP A 80 8.76 16.38 -10.81
C ASP A 80 8.43 17.61 -9.97
N GLU A 81 7.69 18.57 -10.54
CA GLU A 81 7.28 19.78 -9.83
C GLU A 81 6.42 19.43 -8.61
N ALA A 82 5.48 18.48 -8.77
CA ALA A 82 4.63 18.00 -7.68
C ALA A 82 5.48 17.32 -6.58
N SER A 83 6.34 16.38 -6.94
CA SER A 83 7.18 15.66 -5.96
C SER A 83 8.12 16.60 -5.20
N ASN A 84 8.70 17.61 -5.86
CA ASN A 84 9.54 18.65 -5.21
C ASN A 84 8.75 19.49 -4.18
N LYS A 85 7.41 19.54 -4.32
CA LYS A 85 6.50 20.25 -3.41
C LYS A 85 5.89 19.35 -2.34
N GLY A 86 6.39 18.12 -2.17
CA GLY A 86 5.89 17.19 -1.17
C GLY A 86 4.60 16.48 -1.57
N ILE A 87 4.27 16.42 -2.86
CA ILE A 87 2.97 15.93 -3.35
C ILE A 87 3.12 14.61 -4.11
N HIS A 88 2.21 13.67 -3.83
CA HIS A 88 2.10 12.42 -4.57
C HIS A 88 1.44 12.68 -5.92
N SER A 89 1.96 12.06 -6.98
CA SER A 89 1.38 12.11 -8.32
C SER A 89 0.91 10.70 -8.71
N SER A 90 -0.40 10.48 -8.79
CA SER A 90 -0.99 9.21 -9.18
C SER A 90 -1.42 9.26 -10.64
N GLY A 91 -0.82 8.41 -11.46
CA GLY A 91 -1.01 8.31 -12.90
C GLY A 91 -2.03 7.24 -13.27
N PHE A 92 -2.91 7.60 -14.20
CA PHE A 92 -4.00 6.74 -14.66
C PHE A 92 -3.88 6.47 -16.16
N LEU A 93 -4.16 5.23 -16.55
CA LEU A 93 -4.30 4.79 -17.94
C LEU A 93 -5.66 4.11 -18.07
N GLU A 94 -6.47 4.55 -19.04
CA GLU A 94 -7.85 4.05 -19.24
C GLU A 94 -8.70 4.07 -17.94
N GLY A 95 -8.49 5.08 -17.10
CA GLY A 95 -9.17 5.22 -15.81
C GLY A 95 -8.64 4.34 -14.67
N LYS A 96 -7.67 3.44 -14.92
CA LYS A 96 -7.02 2.60 -13.90
C LYS A 96 -5.75 3.26 -13.36
N HIS A 97 -5.55 3.22 -12.04
CA HIS A 97 -4.38 3.79 -11.37
C HIS A 97 -3.17 2.86 -11.55
N ILE A 98 -2.18 3.22 -12.38
CA ILE A 98 -1.07 2.30 -12.73
C ILE A 98 0.27 2.65 -12.08
N VAL A 99 0.43 3.89 -11.62
CA VAL A 99 1.67 4.36 -10.99
C VAL A 99 1.37 5.48 -10.00
N THR A 100 2.04 5.47 -8.85
CA THR A 100 2.18 6.66 -8.00
C THR A 100 3.64 7.03 -7.91
N ARG A 101 3.94 8.29 -8.20
CA ARG A 101 5.22 8.91 -7.90
C ARG A 101 5.16 9.53 -6.51
N HIS A 102 6.11 9.15 -5.66
CA HIS A 102 6.20 9.66 -4.30
C HIS A 102 6.84 11.06 -4.25
N PRO A 103 6.59 11.83 -3.17
CA PRO A 103 7.37 13.02 -2.85
C PRO A 103 8.87 12.75 -2.86
N ILE A 104 9.66 13.77 -3.18
CA ILE A 104 11.13 13.62 -3.21
C ILE A 104 11.67 13.62 -1.78
N GLU A 105 12.40 12.54 -1.44
CA GLU A 105 13.24 12.48 -0.25
C GLU A 105 14.68 12.91 -0.55
N LEU A 106 15.19 12.59 -1.74
CA LEU A 106 16.55 12.91 -2.20
C LEU A 106 16.51 13.37 -3.65
N ASP A 107 17.20 14.47 -3.96
CA ASP A 107 17.19 15.08 -5.30
C ASP A 107 17.72 14.18 -6.43
N THR A 108 18.38 13.08 -6.11
CA THR A 108 18.97 12.15 -7.10
C THR A 108 18.15 10.88 -7.34
N VAL A 109 17.05 10.68 -6.59
CA VAL A 109 16.23 9.47 -6.66
C VAL A 109 14.81 9.77 -7.08
N ILE A 110 14.16 8.76 -7.66
CA ILE A 110 12.74 8.79 -8.02
C ILE A 110 12.12 7.53 -7.42
N ASP A 111 11.27 7.70 -6.41
CA ASP A 111 10.52 6.59 -5.83
C ASP A 111 9.12 6.53 -6.43
N ILE A 112 8.74 5.33 -6.88
CA ILE A 112 7.42 5.07 -7.44
C ILE A 112 6.83 3.77 -6.89
N SER A 113 5.50 3.72 -6.84
CA SER A 113 4.73 2.47 -6.72
C SER A 113 4.07 2.18 -8.08
N LEU A 114 4.27 0.99 -8.63
CA LEU A 114 3.58 0.49 -9.82
C LEU A 114 2.45 -0.45 -9.40
N PHE A 115 1.36 -0.45 -10.16
CA PHE A 115 0.19 -1.29 -9.91
C PHE A 115 -0.15 -2.08 -11.18
N GLU A 116 -0.02 -3.40 -11.12
CA GLU A 116 -0.40 -4.35 -12.17
C GLU A 116 -1.71 -5.02 -11.73
N TYR A 117 -2.75 -4.94 -12.57
CA TYR A 117 -4.07 -5.51 -12.27
C TYR A 117 -4.29 -6.82 -13.01
N ASN A 118 -4.57 -7.87 -12.25
CA ASN A 118 -5.09 -9.16 -12.70
C ASN A 118 -6.57 -9.29 -12.30
N ILE A 119 -7.26 -10.34 -12.78
CA ILE A 119 -8.73 -10.48 -12.64
C ILE A 119 -9.21 -10.31 -11.18
N ASN A 120 -8.50 -10.87 -10.20
CA ASN A 120 -8.87 -10.81 -8.78
C ASN A 120 -7.73 -10.32 -7.88
N GLU A 121 -6.69 -9.72 -8.47
CA GLU A 121 -5.45 -9.42 -7.76
C GLU A 121 -4.83 -8.13 -8.27
N ILE A 122 -4.28 -7.35 -7.35
CA ILE A 122 -3.46 -6.18 -7.62
C ILE A 122 -2.06 -6.50 -7.12
N LEU A 123 -1.10 -6.57 -8.05
CA LEU A 123 0.31 -6.63 -7.72
C LEU A 123 0.83 -5.20 -7.65
N HIS A 124 1.38 -4.80 -6.50
CA HIS A 124 2.04 -3.51 -6.35
C HIS A 124 3.56 -3.70 -6.24
N LEU A 125 4.34 -2.86 -6.91
CA LEU A 125 5.79 -2.90 -6.87
C LEU A 125 6.30 -1.54 -6.42
N ASN A 126 7.16 -1.50 -5.41
CA ASN A 126 7.83 -0.28 -4.98
C ASN A 126 9.23 -0.23 -5.60
N LEU A 127 9.48 0.74 -6.46
CA LEU A 127 10.74 0.89 -7.19
C LEU A 127 11.42 2.20 -6.80
N ARG A 128 12.75 2.16 -6.78
CA ARG A 128 13.60 3.35 -6.72
C ARG A 128 14.43 3.44 -7.99
N GLY A 129 14.21 4.49 -8.75
CA GLY A 129 15.03 4.87 -9.90
C GLY A 129 15.95 6.03 -9.59
N PHE A 130 16.80 6.36 -10.55
CA PHE A 130 17.89 7.32 -10.34
C PHE A 130 17.96 8.35 -11.46
N ARG A 131 18.06 9.62 -11.08
CA ARG A 131 18.26 10.72 -12.03
C ARG A 131 19.66 10.67 -12.65
N ARG A 132 19.85 11.37 -13.79
CA ARG A 132 21.11 11.38 -14.55
C ARG A 132 22.35 11.73 -13.72
N ASN A 133 22.21 12.60 -12.72
CA ASN A 133 23.29 13.05 -11.83
C ASN A 133 23.61 12.06 -10.69
N SER A 134 22.86 10.96 -10.54
CA SER A 134 23.14 9.91 -9.57
C SER A 134 24.38 9.09 -9.96
N ARG A 135 25.13 8.62 -8.94
CA ARG A 135 26.21 7.63 -9.11
C ARG A 135 25.67 6.24 -9.43
N GLN A 136 24.49 5.90 -8.92
CA GLN A 136 23.79 4.67 -9.23
C GLN A 136 22.96 4.86 -10.50
N LYS A 137 23.02 3.89 -11.41
CA LYS A 137 22.38 3.99 -12.74
C LYS A 137 21.24 3.00 -12.98
N GLU A 138 21.12 1.99 -12.14
CA GLU A 138 20.12 0.93 -12.30
C GLU A 138 18.98 1.11 -11.31
N ASP A 139 17.76 1.01 -11.82
CA ASP A 139 16.55 0.96 -11.02
C ASP A 139 16.57 -0.23 -10.08
N SER A 140 15.89 -0.09 -8.94
CA SER A 140 15.99 -1.08 -7.89
C SER A 140 14.61 -1.34 -7.26
N LEU A 141 14.21 -2.62 -7.26
CA LEU A 141 12.99 -3.06 -6.59
C LEU A 141 13.18 -3.05 -5.07
N LYS A 142 12.33 -2.33 -4.35
CA LYS A 142 12.35 -2.18 -2.89
C LYS A 142 11.45 -3.19 -2.21
N SER A 143 10.24 -3.35 -2.73
CA SER A 143 9.30 -4.36 -2.27
C SER A 143 8.29 -4.71 -3.35
N ILE A 144 7.64 -5.84 -3.17
CA ILE A 144 6.48 -6.26 -3.95
C ILE A 144 5.34 -6.52 -2.98
N GLY A 145 4.11 -6.37 -3.41
CA GLY A 145 3.02 -6.96 -2.67
C GLY A 145 1.82 -7.30 -3.51
N LYS A 146 0.99 -8.14 -2.95
CA LYS A 146 -0.20 -8.71 -3.58
C LYS A 146 -1.39 -8.31 -2.74
N THR A 147 -2.40 -7.73 -3.36
CA THR A 147 -3.71 -7.48 -2.75
C THR A 147 -4.76 -8.23 -3.51
N PHE A 148 -5.56 -9.04 -2.85
CA PHE A 148 -6.65 -9.76 -3.51
C PHE A 148 -7.83 -9.94 -2.56
N THR A 149 -9.00 -10.14 -3.16
CA THR A 149 -10.24 -10.41 -2.43
C THR A 149 -10.62 -11.88 -2.62
N ARG A 150 -10.89 -12.57 -1.52
CA ARG A 150 -11.40 -13.94 -1.51
C ARG A 150 -12.57 -13.99 -0.54
N ASP A 151 -13.77 -14.22 -1.08
CA ASP A 151 -15.02 -14.27 -0.32
C ASP A 151 -15.22 -13.01 0.56
N ASP A 152 -15.31 -13.20 1.86
CA ASP A 152 -15.47 -12.17 2.90
C ASP A 152 -14.13 -11.54 3.33
N LYS A 153 -13.03 -11.77 2.62
CA LYS A 153 -11.69 -11.31 3.05
C LYS A 153 -10.98 -10.49 1.97
N ILE A 154 -10.21 -9.51 2.42
CA ILE A 154 -9.16 -8.86 1.64
C ILE A 154 -7.83 -9.25 2.27
N ILE A 155 -6.94 -9.80 1.45
CA ILE A 155 -5.60 -10.20 1.87
C ILE A 155 -4.61 -9.29 1.18
N ASN A 156 -3.71 -8.69 1.95
CA ASN A 156 -2.54 -7.99 1.45
C ASN A 156 -1.27 -8.63 2.01
N VAL A 157 -0.32 -8.95 1.15
CA VAL A 157 1.01 -9.38 1.57
C VAL A 157 2.04 -8.51 0.87
N ASN A 158 2.93 -7.89 1.62
CA ASN A 158 4.06 -7.12 1.11
C ASN A 158 5.35 -7.82 1.53
N TYR A 159 6.22 -8.08 0.56
CA TYR A 159 7.54 -8.65 0.77
C TYR A 159 8.59 -7.64 0.31
N ALA A 160 9.51 -7.30 1.20
CA ALA A 160 10.56 -6.32 0.98
C ALA A 160 11.95 -6.97 1.00
N ARG A 161 12.98 -6.14 0.78
CA ARG A 161 14.38 -6.55 0.93
C ARG A 161 14.64 -7.14 2.32
N ASP A 162 15.69 -7.95 2.39
CA ASP A 162 16.20 -8.57 3.62
C ASP A 162 15.22 -9.56 4.28
N GLY A 163 14.22 -10.01 3.51
CA GLY A 163 13.22 -10.96 3.95
C GLY A 163 12.13 -10.37 4.82
N ASN A 164 12.07 -9.05 4.98
CA ASN A 164 11.00 -8.38 5.71
C ASN A 164 9.67 -8.53 4.97
N PHE A 165 8.59 -8.71 5.73
CA PHE A 165 7.25 -8.79 5.15
C PHE A 165 6.19 -8.23 6.09
N LEU A 166 5.06 -7.86 5.51
CA LEU A 166 3.83 -7.42 6.17
C LEU A 166 2.67 -8.22 5.59
N VAL A 167 1.79 -8.73 6.45
CA VAL A 167 0.54 -9.39 6.08
C VAL A 167 -0.60 -8.61 6.72
N ASN A 168 -1.59 -8.25 5.91
CA ASN A 168 -2.87 -7.74 6.38
C ASN A 168 -3.98 -8.71 5.96
N LEU A 169 -4.84 -9.06 6.90
CA LEU A 169 -6.10 -9.76 6.65
C LEU A 169 -7.24 -8.87 7.12
N LEU A 170 -8.03 -8.36 6.19
CA LEU A 170 -9.22 -7.57 6.47
C LEU A 170 -10.46 -8.45 6.26
N ARG A 171 -11.34 -8.50 7.25
CA ARG A 171 -12.58 -9.28 7.22
C ARG A 171 -13.77 -8.38 6.97
N LYS A 172 -14.67 -8.83 6.10
CA LYS A 172 -15.90 -8.16 5.70
C LYS A 172 -17.12 -8.82 6.34
N ASP A 173 -18.11 -8.02 6.70
CA ASP A 173 -19.41 -8.49 7.16
C ASP A 173 -20.32 -8.87 5.96
N GLU A 174 -21.55 -9.29 6.25
CA GLU A 174 -22.54 -9.64 5.23
C GLU A 174 -22.89 -8.45 4.30
N LYS A 175 -22.73 -7.22 4.79
CA LYS A 175 -22.93 -5.98 4.03
C LYS A 175 -21.68 -5.54 3.26
N GLN A 176 -20.62 -6.36 3.26
CA GLN A 176 -19.32 -6.10 2.64
C GLN A 176 -18.52 -4.96 3.29
N ASN A 177 -18.88 -4.52 4.49
CA ASN A 177 -18.06 -3.58 5.26
C ASN A 177 -16.91 -4.32 5.94
N ILE A 178 -15.71 -3.76 5.90
CA ILE A 178 -14.61 -4.29 6.72
C ILE A 178 -14.95 -4.01 8.17
N PHE A 179 -14.98 -5.02 9.03
CA PHE A 179 -15.24 -4.83 10.47
C PHE A 179 -14.00 -5.09 11.33
N GLU A 180 -13.01 -5.80 10.79
CA GLU A 180 -11.82 -6.21 11.52
C GLU A 180 -10.62 -6.36 10.58
N GLU A 181 -9.44 -5.99 11.06
CA GLU A 181 -8.18 -6.20 10.38
C GLU A 181 -7.17 -6.85 11.32
N TYR A 182 -6.43 -7.83 10.81
CA TYR A 182 -5.26 -8.41 11.45
C TYR A 182 -4.02 -7.99 10.70
N ILE A 183 -3.00 -7.54 11.42
CA ILE A 183 -1.72 -7.15 10.85
C ILE A 183 -0.63 -7.98 11.51
N TYR A 184 0.22 -8.59 10.69
CA TYR A 184 1.40 -9.30 11.14
C TYR A 184 2.60 -8.85 10.33
N THR A 185 3.73 -8.59 10.99
CA THR A 185 5.00 -8.40 10.32
C THR A 185 6.04 -9.35 10.89
N LYS A 186 7.11 -9.56 10.13
CA LYS A 186 8.20 -10.44 10.49
C LYS A 186 8.69 -10.15 11.92
N GLU A 187 8.99 -11.22 12.67
CA GLU A 187 9.50 -11.17 14.06
C GLU A 187 8.49 -10.65 15.10
N TRP A 188 7.23 -10.43 14.76
CA TRP A 188 6.19 -10.20 15.76
C TRP A 188 5.71 -11.51 16.40
N ASP A 189 5.46 -11.49 17.70
CA ASP A 189 4.92 -12.65 18.43
C ASP A 189 3.42 -12.83 18.20
N THR A 190 2.71 -11.74 17.90
CA THR A 190 1.24 -11.72 17.75
C THR A 190 0.81 -10.79 16.62
N ASN A 191 -0.44 -10.93 16.19
CA ASN A 191 -1.05 -9.97 15.27
C ASN A 191 -1.45 -8.69 16.03
N ASP A 192 -1.23 -7.52 15.42
CA ASP A 192 -2.06 -6.35 15.74
C ASP A 192 -3.45 -6.55 15.17
N ILE A 193 -4.45 -5.98 15.85
CA ILE A 193 -5.85 -6.09 15.45
C ILE A 193 -6.49 -4.72 15.48
N TYR A 194 -7.24 -4.37 14.44
CA TYR A 194 -8.06 -3.17 14.40
C TYR A 194 -9.52 -3.52 14.19
N LYS A 195 -10.41 -2.81 14.87
CA LYS A 195 -11.86 -2.88 14.63
C LYS A 195 -12.35 -1.64 13.93
N TYR A 196 -13.18 -1.86 12.93
CA TYR A 196 -13.80 -0.83 12.12
C TYR A 196 -15.29 -0.81 12.47
N ILE A 197 -15.77 0.37 12.87
CA ILE A 197 -17.15 0.58 13.32
C ILE A 197 -17.83 1.47 12.30
N HIS A 198 -18.96 1.01 11.78
CA HIS A 198 -19.75 1.72 10.77
C HIS A 198 -21.06 2.23 11.37
N ASP A 199 -21.57 3.33 10.81
CA ASP A 199 -22.90 3.84 11.12
C ASP A 199 -24.01 3.06 10.37
N GLU A 200 -25.27 3.45 10.60
CA GLU A 200 -26.44 2.82 9.99
C GLU A 200 -26.47 2.96 8.45
N GLN A 201 -25.72 3.92 7.90
CA GLN A 201 -25.56 4.16 6.47
C GLN A 201 -24.33 3.45 5.88
N ASN A 202 -23.75 2.49 6.62
CA ASN A 202 -22.55 1.73 6.26
C ASN A 202 -21.32 2.61 6.01
N GLN A 203 -21.25 3.76 6.67
CA GLN A 203 -20.10 4.63 6.59
C GLN A 203 -19.17 4.39 7.79
N LEU A 204 -17.86 4.34 7.54
CA LEU A 204 -16.89 4.16 8.63
C LEU A 204 -16.95 5.34 9.61
N LEU A 205 -17.32 5.06 10.85
CA LEU A 205 -17.48 6.03 11.94
C LEU A 205 -16.22 6.11 12.80
N GLU A 206 -15.65 4.96 13.17
CA GLU A 206 -14.49 4.86 14.06
C GLU A 206 -13.59 3.68 13.69
N VAL A 207 -12.29 3.82 13.94
CA VAL A 207 -11.35 2.69 13.97
C VAL A 207 -10.73 2.61 15.36
N ARG A 208 -10.66 1.40 15.91
CA ARG A 208 -10.20 1.13 17.27
C ARG A 208 -9.11 0.08 17.32
N ALA A 209 -8.18 0.24 18.25
CA ALA A 209 -7.13 -0.71 18.58
C ALA A 209 -7.32 -1.27 20.01
N PRO A 210 -6.75 -2.44 20.33
CA PRO A 210 -6.68 -2.95 21.68
C PRO A 210 -5.91 -1.99 22.61
N GLY A 211 -6.49 -1.65 23.75
CA GLY A 211 -5.76 -1.02 24.85
C GLY A 211 -5.12 -2.04 25.77
N LYS A 212 -4.62 -1.58 26.91
CA LYS A 212 -3.88 -2.40 27.88
C LYS A 212 -4.66 -3.60 28.42
N SER A 213 -5.99 -3.51 28.40
CA SER A 213 -6.89 -4.58 28.86
C SER A 213 -7.16 -5.65 27.80
N GLY A 214 -6.67 -5.47 26.57
CA GLY A 214 -7.02 -6.29 25.40
C GLY A 214 -8.40 -5.96 24.80
N ASN A 215 -9.17 -5.06 25.42
CA ASN A 215 -10.40 -4.53 24.84
C ASN A 215 -10.11 -3.45 23.80
N PHE A 216 -10.99 -3.29 22.82
CA PHE A 216 -10.89 -2.27 21.77
C PHE A 216 -11.37 -0.90 22.28
N ASP A 217 -10.68 -0.35 23.27
CA ASP A 217 -10.98 0.92 23.94
C ASP A 217 -10.14 2.11 23.44
N VAL A 218 -9.09 1.86 22.65
CA VAL A 218 -8.27 2.93 22.04
C VAL A 218 -8.86 3.35 20.70
N VAL A 219 -9.33 4.60 20.59
CA VAL A 219 -9.77 5.19 19.32
C VAL A 219 -8.55 5.69 18.55
N ILE A 220 -8.27 5.09 17.40
CA ILE A 220 -7.15 5.50 16.53
C ILE A 220 -7.59 6.50 15.46
N TRP A 221 -8.86 6.44 15.06
CA TRP A 221 -9.47 7.36 14.11
C TRP A 221 -10.97 7.47 14.37
N LYS A 222 -11.52 8.65 14.11
CA LYS A 222 -12.95 8.94 14.21
C LYS A 222 -13.35 9.95 13.16
N ARG A 223 -14.51 9.74 12.53
CA ARG A 223 -15.10 10.69 11.60
C ARG A 223 -15.55 11.94 12.36
N ASP A 224 -15.12 13.12 11.89
CA ASP A 224 -15.67 14.39 12.35
C ASP A 224 -17.15 14.50 11.95
N LYS A 225 -17.99 14.94 12.88
CA LYS A 225 -19.43 15.14 12.65
C LYS A 225 -19.72 16.34 11.77
#